data_AF-A0A7K3ZKZ0-F1
#
_entry.id   AF-A0A7K3ZKZ0-F1
#
_cell.length_a   1.000
_cell.length_b   1.000
_cell.length_c   1.000
_cell.angle_alpha   90.00
_cell.angle_beta   90.00
_cell.angle_gamma   90.00
#
_symmetry.space_group_name_H-M   'P 1'
#
loop_
_entity.id
_entity.type
_entity.pdbx_description
1 polymer ?
#
loop_
_entity_poly.entity_id
_entity_poly.type
_entity_poly.pdbx_seq_one_letter_code
_entity_poly.pdbx_strand_id
1 'polypeptide(L)'
;PNKYIDAGNTLEPVLRNYLGRSATAMLGERLGVPEGTQLAVELPSPKDMCGYDHFHDNRRFGGMVDGYIMAGGRRHSVLEIKTSRGKDRWTGPEGEISEVPMSYMLQASLYAELSGIDSVVFLVGFLQEDDYDRPAFWRPREDNTAIIIKEKLDMSGYMKDAEDWYREYILSGMTPEWTDADAELLKYLKAGVKW
;
A
#
# COMPACT_ATOMS: atom_id res chain seq x y z
N PRO A 1 -13.47 -12.56 -7.63
CA PRO A 1 -12.12 -11.94 -7.59
C PRO A 1 -11.48 -12.01 -8.98
N ASN A 2 -10.74 -10.99 -9.42
CA ASN A 2 -9.97 -11.08 -10.66
C ASN A 2 -8.56 -11.63 -10.34
N LYS A 3 -7.89 -12.23 -11.33
CA LYS A 3 -6.58 -12.87 -11.14
C LYS A 3 -5.50 -11.94 -10.55
N TYR A 4 -5.63 -10.64 -10.76
CA TYR A 4 -4.71 -9.64 -10.21
C TYR A 4 -4.86 -9.49 -8.70
N ILE A 5 -6.10 -9.46 -8.19
CA ILE A 5 -6.41 -9.42 -6.75
C ILE A 5 -5.98 -10.73 -6.09
N ASP A 6 -6.26 -11.87 -6.73
CA ASP A 6 -5.91 -13.19 -6.18
C ASP A 6 -4.39 -13.38 -6.09
N ALA A 7 -3.64 -12.93 -7.11
CA ALA A 7 -2.18 -12.92 -7.07
C ALA A 7 -1.64 -12.04 -5.95
N GLY A 8 -2.18 -10.81 -5.79
CA GLY A 8 -1.81 -9.90 -4.72
C GLY A 8 -1.99 -10.54 -3.34
N ASN A 9 -3.19 -11.05 -3.05
CA ASN A 9 -3.50 -11.72 -1.78
C ASN A 9 -2.62 -12.95 -1.52
N THR A 10 -2.31 -13.73 -2.57
CA THR A 10 -1.45 -14.92 -2.45
C THR A 10 0.00 -14.54 -2.15
N LEU A 11 0.49 -13.46 -2.75
CA LEU A 11 1.90 -13.08 -2.70
C LEU A 11 2.26 -12.11 -1.56
N GLU A 12 1.30 -11.37 -1.03
CA GLU A 12 1.50 -10.47 0.12
C GLU A 12 2.24 -11.16 1.30
N PRO A 13 1.81 -12.35 1.82
CA PRO A 13 2.55 -13.03 2.88
C PRO A 13 3.92 -13.56 2.42
N VAL A 14 4.09 -13.90 1.13
CA VAL A 14 5.37 -14.37 0.58
C VAL A 14 6.39 -13.23 0.55
N LEU A 15 5.99 -12.06 0.06
CA LEU A 15 6.80 -10.83 0.04
C LEU A 15 7.14 -10.39 1.47
N ARG A 16 6.15 -10.38 2.36
CA ARG A 16 6.36 -10.04 3.78
C ARG A 16 7.40 -10.94 4.44
N ASN A 17 7.34 -12.25 4.21
CA ASN A 17 8.32 -13.21 4.74
C ASN A 17 9.71 -13.01 4.14
N TYR A 18 9.79 -12.71 2.84
CA TYR A 18 11.06 -12.39 2.19
C TYR A 18 11.77 -11.20 2.84
N LEU A 19 11.04 -10.11 3.09
CA LEU A 19 11.58 -8.96 3.82
C LEU A 19 11.92 -9.32 5.28
N GLY A 20 11.01 -10.01 5.97
CA GLY A 20 11.16 -10.35 7.39
C GLY A 20 12.39 -11.19 7.72
N ARG A 21 12.83 -12.08 6.81
CA ARG A 21 14.01 -12.94 7.01
C ARG A 21 15.33 -12.17 7.10
N SER A 22 15.39 -11.01 6.45
CA SER A 22 16.64 -10.24 6.30
C SER A 22 16.40 -8.74 6.44
N ALA A 23 15.40 -8.33 7.22
CA ALA A 23 14.96 -6.93 7.32
C ALA A 23 16.12 -5.99 7.69
N THR A 24 16.93 -6.35 8.68
CA THR A 24 18.11 -5.56 9.08
C THR A 24 19.10 -5.37 7.93
N ALA A 25 19.41 -6.44 7.20
CA ALA A 25 20.36 -6.39 6.09
C ALA A 25 19.81 -5.61 4.88
N MET A 26 18.50 -5.72 4.62
CA MET A 26 17.85 -5.08 3.46
C MET A 26 17.52 -3.60 3.69
N LEU A 27 17.29 -3.18 4.94
CA LEU A 27 16.75 -1.86 5.26
C LEU A 27 17.63 -1.03 6.19
N GLY A 28 18.56 -1.62 6.95
CA GLY A 28 19.27 -0.94 8.04
C GLY A 28 19.93 0.38 7.63
N GLU A 29 20.86 0.31 6.68
CA GLU A 29 21.52 1.50 6.12
C GLU A 29 20.53 2.44 5.43
N ARG A 30 19.56 1.87 4.69
CA ARG A 30 18.60 2.63 3.87
C ARG A 30 17.59 3.43 4.69
N LEU A 31 17.27 2.98 5.91
CA LEU A 31 16.42 3.69 6.86
C LEU A 31 17.21 4.65 7.76
N GLY A 32 18.54 4.68 7.65
CA GLY A 32 19.39 5.54 8.50
C GLY A 32 19.32 5.20 9.99
N VAL A 33 18.94 3.97 10.35
CA VAL A 33 18.90 3.55 11.75
C VAL A 33 20.34 3.34 12.28
N PRO A 34 20.60 3.55 13.59
CA PRO A 34 21.92 3.35 14.16
C PRO A 34 22.47 1.94 13.88
N GLU A 35 23.77 1.83 13.65
CA GLU A 35 24.43 0.54 13.44
C GLU A 35 24.12 -0.44 14.59
N GLY A 36 23.82 -1.70 14.24
CA GLY A 36 23.42 -2.72 15.21
C GLY A 36 21.94 -2.66 15.61
N THR A 37 21.15 -1.68 15.14
CA THR A 37 19.70 -1.67 15.33
C THR A 37 19.07 -2.86 14.61
N GLN A 38 18.46 -3.75 15.37
CA GLN A 38 17.71 -4.86 14.80
C GLN A 38 16.40 -4.35 14.21
N LEU A 39 16.15 -4.71 12.94
CA LEU A 39 14.89 -4.47 12.26
C LEU A 39 14.06 -5.76 12.20
N ALA A 40 12.74 -5.61 12.30
CA ALA A 40 11.79 -6.69 12.14
C ALA A 40 10.53 -6.21 11.43
N VAL A 41 9.75 -7.14 10.88
CA VAL A 41 8.42 -6.83 10.33
C VAL A 41 7.37 -7.19 11.37
N GLU A 42 6.58 -6.20 11.79
CA GLU A 42 5.37 -6.42 12.57
C GLU A 42 4.21 -6.76 11.64
N LEU A 43 3.51 -7.85 11.93
CA LEU A 43 2.30 -8.21 11.20
C LEU A 43 1.14 -7.29 11.60
N PRO A 44 0.27 -6.91 10.65
CA PRO A 44 -0.96 -6.21 10.99
C PRO A 44 -1.89 -7.12 11.80
N SER A 45 -2.86 -6.51 12.47
CA SER A 45 -3.93 -7.28 13.11
C SER A 45 -4.71 -8.07 12.04
N PRO A 46 -5.12 -9.32 12.30
CA PRO A 46 -5.95 -10.05 11.35
C PRO A 46 -7.26 -9.29 11.08
N LYS A 47 -7.73 -9.30 9.82
CA LYS A 47 -8.87 -8.49 9.35
C LYS A 47 -10.14 -8.69 10.19
N ASP A 48 -10.40 -9.93 10.58
CA ASP A 48 -11.56 -10.28 11.41
C ASP A 48 -11.43 -9.83 12.87
N MET A 49 -10.21 -9.60 13.36
CA MET A 49 -9.95 -9.13 14.72
C MET A 49 -10.02 -7.61 14.85
N CYS A 50 -9.84 -6.87 13.75
CA CYS A 50 -9.93 -5.41 13.71
C CYS A 50 -11.21 -4.90 13.02
N GLY A 51 -12.15 -5.78 12.69
CA GLY A 51 -13.39 -5.37 12.01
C GLY A 51 -13.14 -4.70 10.66
N TYR A 52 -12.08 -5.09 9.97
CA TYR A 52 -11.65 -4.54 8.68
C TYR A 52 -11.18 -3.07 8.73
N ASP A 53 -10.78 -2.57 9.91
CA ASP A 53 -10.16 -1.25 10.07
C ASP A 53 -9.11 -1.24 11.20
N HIS A 54 -7.84 -0.99 10.86
CA HIS A 54 -6.76 -0.85 11.84
C HIS A 54 -6.78 0.48 12.60
N PHE A 55 -7.59 1.44 12.17
CA PHE A 55 -7.67 2.78 12.74
C PHE A 55 -9.08 3.10 13.24
N HIS A 56 -9.77 2.11 13.81
CA HIS A 56 -11.16 2.22 14.27
C HIS A 56 -11.43 3.34 15.30
N ASP A 57 -10.38 3.83 15.98
CA ASP A 57 -10.48 4.96 16.92
C ASP A 57 -10.59 6.30 16.20
N ASN A 58 -10.24 6.36 14.92
CA ASN A 58 -10.45 7.53 14.07
C ASN A 58 -11.87 7.50 13.49
N ARG A 59 -12.59 8.62 13.65
CA ARG A 59 -14.00 8.71 13.25
C ARG A 59 -14.25 8.85 11.75
N ARG A 60 -13.25 9.30 10.98
CA ARG A 60 -13.41 9.76 9.59
C ARG A 60 -12.59 8.95 8.61
N PHE A 61 -11.40 8.53 9.04
CA PHE A 61 -10.43 7.85 8.21
C PHE A 61 -10.11 6.51 8.82
N GLY A 62 -9.94 5.52 7.93
CA GLY A 62 -9.64 4.15 8.32
C GLY A 62 -8.80 3.46 7.26
N GLY A 63 -8.48 2.19 7.49
CA GLY A 63 -7.84 1.37 6.49
C GLY A 63 -7.13 0.14 7.04
N MET A 64 -6.59 -0.63 6.09
CA MET A 64 -5.95 -1.92 6.35
C MET A 64 -4.51 -1.86 5.88
N VAL A 65 -3.61 -1.52 6.80
CA VAL A 65 -2.15 -1.57 6.58
C VAL A 65 -1.62 -3.00 6.39
N ASP A 66 -0.58 -3.19 5.56
CA ASP A 66 0.06 -4.49 5.32
C ASP A 66 1.08 -4.90 6.39
N GLY A 67 1.52 -3.96 7.24
CA GLY A 67 2.36 -4.17 8.41
C GLY A 67 3.18 -2.95 8.79
N TYR A 68 4.15 -3.14 9.69
CA TYR A 68 5.10 -2.09 10.07
C TYR A 68 6.52 -2.62 10.07
N ILE A 69 7.49 -1.73 9.82
CA ILE A 69 8.90 -1.99 10.12
C ILE A 69 9.17 -1.54 11.56
N MET A 70 9.64 -2.47 12.38
CA MET A 70 10.07 -2.22 13.74
C MET A 70 11.56 -1.93 13.76
N ALA A 71 11.96 -0.87 14.45
CA ALA A 71 13.35 -0.55 14.75
C ALA A 71 13.49 -0.31 16.26
N GLY A 72 14.40 -1.03 16.92
CA GLY A 72 14.64 -0.85 18.36
C GLY A 72 13.38 -1.04 19.23
N GLY A 73 12.47 -1.92 18.83
CA GLY A 73 11.23 -2.21 19.57
C GLY A 73 10.08 -1.23 19.35
N ARG A 74 10.19 -0.30 18.39
CA ARG A 74 9.12 0.66 18.05
C ARG A 74 8.82 0.62 16.55
N ARG A 75 7.57 0.91 16.18
CA ARG A 75 7.19 1.11 14.78
C ARG A 75 7.94 2.33 14.23
N HIS A 76 8.69 2.11 13.16
CA HIS A 76 9.54 3.11 12.51
C HIS A 76 8.96 3.54 11.17
N SER A 77 8.45 2.58 10.39
CA SER A 77 7.89 2.82 9.06
C SER A 77 6.61 2.02 8.86
N VAL A 78 5.67 2.56 8.10
CA VAL A 78 4.56 1.79 7.52
C VAL A 78 5.13 0.85 6.44
N LEU A 79 4.69 -0.40 6.40
CA LEU A 79 4.99 -1.33 5.30
C LEU A 79 3.78 -1.45 4.39
N GLU A 80 3.97 -1.17 3.10
CA GLU A 80 2.99 -1.38 2.05
C GLU A 80 3.53 -2.37 1.01
N ILE A 81 2.76 -3.41 0.71
CA ILE A 81 3.15 -4.47 -0.20
C ILE A 81 2.30 -4.40 -1.46
N LYS A 82 2.94 -4.37 -2.63
CA LYS A 82 2.23 -4.34 -3.92
C LYS A 82 2.76 -5.40 -4.87
N THR A 83 1.88 -5.89 -5.74
CA THR A 83 2.26 -6.64 -6.93
C THR A 83 2.02 -5.78 -8.16
N SER A 84 2.94 -5.81 -9.13
CA SER A 84 2.87 -4.95 -10.31
C SER A 84 3.15 -5.70 -11.60
N ARG A 85 2.38 -5.38 -12.65
CA ARG A 85 2.71 -5.77 -14.03
C ARG A 85 3.82 -4.86 -14.52
N GLY A 86 5.04 -5.36 -14.56
CA GLY A 86 6.21 -4.60 -15.00
C GLY A 86 6.65 -3.49 -14.05
N LYS A 87 7.78 -2.88 -14.42
CA LYS A 87 8.54 -1.91 -13.63
C LYS A 87 8.22 -0.46 -14.00
N ASP A 88 7.72 -0.20 -15.22
CA ASP A 88 7.66 1.12 -15.84
C ASP A 88 7.06 2.22 -14.94
N ARG A 89 5.95 1.96 -14.24
CA ARG A 89 5.29 2.94 -13.35
C ARG A 89 6.02 3.19 -12.01
N TRP A 90 7.07 2.43 -11.75
CA TRP A 90 7.94 2.53 -10.57
C TRP A 90 9.34 3.00 -10.95
N THR A 91 9.61 3.17 -12.24
CA THR A 91 10.90 3.61 -12.76
C THR A 91 10.96 5.13 -12.74
N GLY A 92 11.98 5.67 -12.09
CA GLY A 92 12.28 7.09 -12.04
C GLY A 92 12.93 7.61 -13.31
N PRO A 93 13.18 8.94 -13.37
CA PRO A 93 13.72 9.60 -14.56
C PRO A 93 15.08 9.06 -15.03
N GLU A 94 15.88 8.48 -14.12
CA GLU A 94 17.21 7.94 -14.42
C GLU A 94 17.20 6.42 -14.66
N GLY A 95 16.01 5.79 -14.74
CA GLY A 95 15.85 4.37 -15.01
C GLY A 95 15.90 3.46 -13.77
N GLU A 96 16.04 4.05 -12.59
CA GLU A 96 16.06 3.37 -11.29
C GLU A 96 14.66 3.11 -10.75
N ILE A 97 14.47 2.06 -9.94
CA ILE A 97 13.16 1.79 -9.32
C ILE A 97 13.01 2.64 -8.04
N SER A 98 12.46 3.85 -8.20
CA SER A 98 12.32 4.86 -7.14
C SER A 98 10.95 5.52 -7.09
N GLU A 99 10.14 5.40 -8.14
CA GLU A 99 8.84 6.07 -8.23
C GLU A 99 7.73 5.25 -7.58
N VAL A 100 6.76 5.94 -7.01
CA VAL A 100 5.57 5.33 -6.42
C VAL A 100 4.34 6.03 -6.98
N PRO A 101 3.39 5.31 -7.59
CA PRO A 101 2.14 5.90 -8.06
C PRO A 101 1.45 6.72 -6.95
N MET A 102 0.98 7.92 -7.30
CA MET A 102 0.42 8.88 -6.32
C MET A 102 -0.73 8.28 -5.48
N SER A 103 -1.56 7.41 -6.07
CA SER A 103 -2.63 6.72 -5.32
C SER A 103 -2.09 5.83 -4.21
N TYR A 104 -0.97 5.14 -4.42
CA TYR A 104 -0.31 4.34 -3.39
C TYR A 104 0.40 5.22 -2.37
N MET A 105 0.99 6.35 -2.79
CA MET A 105 1.55 7.33 -1.87
C MET A 105 0.48 7.92 -0.94
N LEU A 106 -0.68 8.31 -1.45
CA LEU A 106 -1.80 8.82 -0.66
C LEU A 106 -2.31 7.77 0.33
N GLN A 107 -2.50 6.52 -0.12
CA GLN A 107 -2.92 5.43 0.76
C GLN A 107 -1.93 5.22 1.91
N ALA A 108 -0.65 5.06 1.60
CA ALA A 108 0.37 4.76 2.59
C ALA A 108 0.63 5.94 3.53
N SER A 109 0.59 7.17 3.00
CA SER A 109 0.77 8.39 3.78
C SER A 109 -0.38 8.61 4.75
N LEU A 110 -1.62 8.26 4.37
CA LEU A 110 -2.74 8.24 5.31
C LEU A 110 -2.49 7.28 6.47
N TYR A 111 -2.02 6.06 6.20
CA TYR A 111 -1.72 5.10 7.28
C TYR A 111 -0.57 5.58 8.17
N ALA A 112 0.43 6.23 7.58
CA ALA A 112 1.55 6.81 8.29
C ALA A 112 1.09 7.96 9.21
N GLU A 113 0.25 8.86 8.69
CA GLU A 113 -0.39 9.94 9.45
C GLU A 113 -1.21 9.41 10.63
N LEU A 114 -2.10 8.44 10.39
CA LEU A 114 -2.93 7.83 11.42
C LEU A 114 -2.12 7.03 12.46
N SER A 115 -0.90 6.60 12.10
CA SER A 115 0.02 5.89 13.00
C SER A 115 1.02 6.82 13.71
N GLY A 116 1.07 8.11 13.37
CA GLY A 116 2.10 9.03 13.86
C GLY A 116 3.53 8.66 13.41
N ILE A 117 3.66 8.16 12.18
CA ILE A 117 4.91 7.69 11.57
C ILE A 117 5.21 8.54 10.33
N ASP A 118 6.48 8.91 10.11
CA ASP A 118 6.86 9.79 8.99
C ASP A 118 7.40 9.06 7.75
N SER A 119 7.64 7.76 7.84
CA SER A 119 8.26 6.99 6.76
C SER A 119 7.43 5.79 6.31
N VAL A 120 7.53 5.47 5.02
CA VAL A 120 6.85 4.37 4.36
C VAL A 120 7.87 3.53 3.60
N VAL A 121 7.77 2.21 3.75
CA VAL A 121 8.51 1.21 2.98
C VAL A 121 7.53 0.51 2.04
N PHE A 122 7.72 0.71 0.74
CA PHE A 122 7.02 -0.03 -0.30
C PHE A 122 7.84 -1.26 -0.70
N LEU A 123 7.24 -2.44 -0.60
CA LEU A 123 7.79 -3.69 -1.09
C LEU A 123 6.99 -4.17 -2.30
N VAL A 124 7.62 -4.20 -3.48
CA VAL A 124 6.95 -4.44 -4.75
C VAL A 124 7.46 -5.72 -5.38
N GLY A 125 6.56 -6.67 -5.65
CA GLY A 125 6.82 -7.83 -6.51
C GLY A 125 6.42 -7.54 -7.96
N PHE A 126 7.33 -7.76 -8.91
CA PHE A 126 7.08 -7.62 -10.34
C PHE A 126 6.70 -8.96 -10.96
N LEU A 127 5.50 -9.00 -11.55
CA LEU A 127 4.88 -10.20 -12.09
C LEU A 127 4.77 -10.11 -13.61
N GLN A 128 4.99 -11.26 -14.26
CA GLN A 128 4.62 -11.53 -15.65
C GLN A 128 3.21 -12.14 -15.71
N GLU A 129 2.66 -12.30 -16.92
CA GLU A 129 1.28 -12.80 -17.09
C GLU A 129 1.08 -14.18 -16.46
N ASP A 130 2.01 -15.10 -16.66
CA ASP A 130 2.00 -16.45 -16.10
C ASP A 130 2.03 -16.48 -14.56
N ASP A 131 2.65 -15.46 -13.94
CA ASP A 131 2.70 -15.34 -12.49
C ASP A 131 1.32 -14.98 -11.91
N TYR A 132 0.50 -14.24 -12.65
CA TYR A 132 -0.90 -13.97 -12.26
C TYR A 132 -1.78 -15.20 -12.37
N ASP A 133 -1.50 -16.08 -13.33
CA ASP A 133 -2.25 -17.32 -13.50
C ASP A 133 -1.85 -18.37 -12.45
N ARG A 134 -0.59 -18.34 -11.97
CA ARG A 134 -0.03 -19.31 -11.02
C ARG A 134 0.81 -18.66 -9.89
N PRO A 135 0.22 -17.76 -9.08
CA PRO A 135 0.97 -16.95 -8.12
C PRO A 135 1.67 -17.78 -7.04
N ALA A 136 1.13 -18.95 -6.68
CA ALA A 136 1.74 -19.84 -5.70
C ALA A 136 3.16 -20.34 -6.06
N PHE A 137 3.57 -20.22 -7.33
CA PHE A 137 4.91 -20.61 -7.81
C PHE A 137 5.89 -19.45 -7.90
N TRP A 138 5.41 -18.20 -7.89
CA TRP A 138 6.28 -17.04 -7.92
C TRP A 138 7.11 -16.95 -6.63
N ARG A 139 8.37 -16.52 -6.75
CA ARG A 139 9.29 -16.38 -5.62
C ARG A 139 10.03 -15.04 -5.73
N PRO A 140 10.17 -14.30 -4.61
CA PRO A 140 10.90 -13.05 -4.59
C PRO A 140 12.39 -13.29 -4.78
N ARG A 141 13.01 -12.42 -5.57
CA ARG A 141 14.40 -12.38 -6.00
C ARG A 141 14.80 -10.92 -6.19
N GLU A 142 16.10 -10.65 -6.20
CA GLU A 142 16.63 -9.28 -6.37
C GLU A 142 16.20 -8.64 -7.71
N ASP A 143 16.02 -9.44 -8.76
CA ASP A 143 15.68 -8.96 -10.10
C ASP A 143 14.17 -8.68 -10.30
N ASN A 144 13.31 -9.30 -9.49
CA ASN A 144 11.85 -9.23 -9.60
C ASN A 144 11.18 -8.58 -8.39
N THR A 145 11.94 -8.10 -7.41
CA THR A 145 11.43 -7.45 -6.21
C THR A 145 12.17 -6.13 -5.99
N ALA A 146 11.46 -5.07 -5.62
CA ALA A 146 12.05 -3.81 -5.24
C ALA A 146 11.54 -3.33 -3.88
N ILE A 147 12.39 -2.61 -3.18
CA ILE A 147 12.06 -1.90 -1.96
C ILE A 147 12.28 -0.42 -2.23
N ILE A 148 11.27 0.41 -2.00
CA ILE A 148 11.31 1.87 -2.16
C ILE A 148 10.94 2.49 -0.82
N ILE A 149 11.75 3.44 -0.35
CA ILE A 149 11.51 4.14 0.92
C ILE A 149 11.12 5.57 0.59
N LYS A 150 10.04 6.05 1.18
CA LYS A 150 9.52 7.41 0.99
C LYS A 150 9.15 8.02 2.33
N GLU A 151 9.28 9.33 2.44
CA GLU A 151 8.60 10.09 3.50
C GLU A 151 7.11 10.16 3.17
N LYS A 152 6.27 10.26 4.21
CA LYS A 152 4.83 10.48 4.00
C LYS A 152 4.59 11.85 3.37
N LEU A 153 3.52 11.95 2.58
CA LEU A 153 3.00 13.23 2.13
C LEU A 153 2.48 14.05 3.32
N ASP A 154 2.43 15.38 3.16
CA ASP A 154 1.60 16.21 4.04
C ASP A 154 0.13 15.91 3.75
N MET A 155 -0.51 15.21 4.69
CA MET A 155 -1.88 14.74 4.55
C MET A 155 -2.93 15.78 4.94
N SER A 156 -2.54 16.92 5.51
CA SER A 156 -3.48 17.91 6.05
C SER A 156 -4.47 18.41 4.99
N GLY A 157 -3.96 18.78 3.81
CA GLY A 157 -4.78 19.20 2.66
C GLY A 157 -5.68 18.08 2.14
N TYR A 158 -5.10 16.91 1.86
CA TYR A 158 -5.84 15.76 1.31
C TYR A 158 -6.95 15.26 2.24
N MET A 159 -6.69 15.18 3.54
CA MET A 159 -7.68 14.78 4.52
C MET A 159 -8.77 15.84 4.65
N LYS A 160 -8.41 17.12 4.67
CA LYS A 160 -9.40 18.20 4.69
C LYS A 160 -10.31 18.16 3.47
N ASP A 161 -9.75 17.99 2.27
CA ASP A 161 -10.52 17.90 1.03
C ASP A 161 -11.50 16.69 1.06
N ALA A 162 -11.05 15.55 1.58
CA ALA A 162 -11.91 14.38 1.76
C ALA A 162 -13.04 14.62 2.78
N GLU A 163 -12.77 15.31 3.89
CA GLU A 163 -13.80 15.67 4.87
C GLU A 163 -14.81 16.66 4.30
N ASP A 164 -14.35 17.67 3.56
CA ASP A 164 -15.19 18.67 2.93
C ASP A 164 -16.09 18.00 1.88
N TRP A 165 -15.53 17.14 1.02
CA TRP A 165 -16.31 16.35 0.08
C TRP A 165 -17.37 15.48 0.79
N TYR A 166 -17.00 14.79 1.87
CA TYR A 166 -17.95 13.99 2.64
C TYR A 166 -19.07 14.85 3.24
N ARG A 167 -18.76 16.04 3.76
CA ARG A 167 -19.76 16.95 4.32
C ARG A 167 -20.68 17.49 3.22
N GLU A 168 -20.10 17.88 2.09
CA GLU A 168 -20.80 18.50 0.97
C GLU A 168 -21.77 17.54 0.30
N TYR A 169 -21.41 16.26 0.14
CA TYR A 169 -22.22 15.32 -0.64
C TYR A 169 -22.90 14.25 0.22
N ILE A 170 -22.20 13.65 1.17
CA ILE A 170 -22.76 12.55 1.97
C ILE A 170 -23.70 13.06 3.06
N LEU A 171 -23.27 14.06 3.84
CA LEU A 171 -24.10 14.57 4.95
C LEU A 171 -25.27 15.45 4.48
N SER A 172 -25.10 16.18 3.38
CA SER A 172 -26.15 17.02 2.81
C SER A 172 -27.22 16.20 2.06
N GLY A 173 -26.92 14.94 1.71
CA GLY A 173 -27.75 14.14 0.81
C GLY A 173 -27.72 14.62 -0.64
N MET A 174 -26.72 15.41 -1.03
CA MET A 174 -26.53 15.90 -2.40
C MET A 174 -25.62 14.95 -3.18
N THR A 175 -26.05 14.56 -4.37
CA THR A 175 -25.17 13.83 -5.30
C THR A 175 -24.28 14.83 -6.04
N PRO A 176 -22.98 14.56 -6.20
CA PRO A 176 -22.14 15.35 -7.10
C PRO A 176 -22.74 15.46 -8.50
N GLU A 177 -22.43 16.55 -9.21
CA GLU A 177 -22.86 16.70 -10.59
C GLU A 177 -22.25 15.59 -11.46
N TRP A 178 -23.08 15.04 -12.34
CA TRP A 178 -22.66 14.05 -13.30
C TRP A 178 -21.62 14.62 -14.27
N THR A 179 -20.56 13.87 -14.49
CA THR A 179 -19.50 14.14 -15.47
C THR A 179 -19.40 13.00 -16.49
N ASP A 180 -18.75 13.25 -17.62
CA ASP A 180 -18.50 12.20 -18.62
C ASP A 180 -17.63 11.05 -18.05
N ALA A 181 -16.84 11.30 -17.01
CA ALA A 181 -16.07 10.26 -16.32
C ALA A 181 -16.97 9.25 -15.58
N ASP A 182 -18.12 9.69 -15.08
CA ASP A 182 -19.10 8.82 -14.42
C ASP A 182 -19.72 7.81 -15.40
N ALA A 183 -19.83 8.19 -16.68
CA ALA A 183 -20.29 7.29 -17.73
C ALA A 183 -19.35 6.10 -17.92
N GLU A 184 -18.03 6.32 -17.87
CA GLU A 184 -17.02 5.26 -17.98
C GLU A 184 -17.02 4.35 -16.76
N LEU A 185 -17.14 4.91 -15.55
CA LEU A 185 -17.30 4.12 -14.33
C LEU A 185 -18.55 3.24 -14.40
N LEU A 186 -19.68 3.78 -14.86
CA LEU A 186 -20.91 3.01 -15.01
C LEU A 186 -20.83 1.94 -16.09
N LYS A 187 -20.13 2.19 -17.19
CA LYS A 187 -19.84 1.14 -18.20
C LYS A 187 -19.03 0.01 -17.56
N TYR A 188 -17.99 0.33 -16.80
CA TYR A 188 -17.18 -0.66 -16.09
C TYR A 188 -18.01 -1.46 -15.08
N LEU A 189 -18.79 -0.79 -14.23
CA LEU A 189 -19.66 -1.44 -13.24
C LEU A 189 -20.69 -2.36 -13.91
N LYS A 190 -21.31 -1.92 -15.01
CA LYS A 190 -22.27 -2.74 -15.77
C LYS A 190 -21.62 -3.94 -16.46
N ALA A 191 -20.39 -3.81 -16.94
CA ALA A 191 -19.66 -4.92 -17.57
C ALA A 191 -19.22 -6.01 -16.56
N GLY A 192 -19.06 -5.65 -15.29
CA GLY A 192 -18.71 -6.58 -14.20
C GLY A 192 -19.88 -7.37 -13.61
N VAL A 193 -21.14 -6.95 -13.85
CA VAL A 193 -22.35 -7.60 -13.34
C VAL A 193 -22.91 -8.53 -14.42
N LYS A 194 -22.64 -9.83 -14.30
CA LYS A 194 -23.45 -10.86 -14.99
C LYS A 194 -24.70 -11.09 -14.14
N TRP A 195 -25.86 -10.68 -14.65
CA TRP A 195 -27.16 -11.13 -14.14
C TRP A 195 -27.41 -12.58 -14.57
#